data_AF-A0A7C5XXC4-F1
#
_entry.id   AF-A0A7C5XXC4-F1
#
_cell.length_a   1.000
_cell.length_b   1.000
_cell.length_c   1.000
_cell.angle_alpha   90.00
_cell.angle_beta   90.00
_cell.angle_gamma   90.00
#
_symmetry.space_group_name_H-M   'P 1'
#
loop_
_entity.id
_entity.type
_entity.pdbx_description
1 polymer ?
#
loop_
_entity_poly.entity_id
_entity_poly.type
_entity_poly.pdbx_seq_one_letter_code
_entity_poly.pdbx_strand_id
1 'polypeptide(L)'
;MSEVRVGVVFKFFAKPMVAALELEDSLRVGDRIHFLGQTTDFAQSVESMQVEMNSVEEAGGGDNVGVKVNARVRPGDRVYKVVSE
;
A
#
# COMPACT_ATOMS: atom_id res chain seq x y z
N MET A 1 15.85 -8.04 -8.27
CA MET A 1 14.73 -7.42 -7.53
C MET A 1 13.49 -7.49 -8.38
N SER A 2 12.55 -8.35 -7.99
CA SER A 2 11.26 -8.51 -8.67
C SER A 2 10.22 -7.68 -7.92
N GLU A 3 9.71 -6.64 -8.59
CA GLU A 3 8.67 -5.78 -8.06
C GLU A 3 7.37 -6.06 -8.82
N VAL A 4 6.32 -6.42 -8.09
CA VAL A 4 5.00 -6.66 -8.68
C VAL A 4 4.11 -5.49 -8.31
N ARG A 5 3.47 -4.86 -9.30
CA ARG A 5 2.48 -3.83 -9.01
C ARG A 5 1.31 -4.49 -8.29
N VAL A 6 1.06 -4.07 -7.06
CA VAL A 6 -0.03 -4.60 -6.23
C VAL A 6 -1.21 -3.67 -6.14
N GLY A 7 -1.08 -2.41 -6.57
CA GLY A 7 -2.21 -1.49 -6.55
C GLY A 7 -1.85 -0.03 -6.84
N VAL A 8 -2.80 0.85 -6.55
CA VAL A 8 -2.67 2.30 -6.69
C VAL A 8 -3.31 3.02 -5.50
N VAL A 9 -2.70 4.12 -5.07
CA VAL A 9 -3.28 5.00 -4.06
C VAL A 9 -4.45 5.75 -4.69
N PHE A 10 -5.66 5.60 -4.15
CA PHE A 10 -6.81 6.41 -4.58
C PHE A 10 -7.11 7.55 -3.58
N LYS A 11 -6.72 7.39 -2.30
CA LYS A 11 -6.98 8.39 -1.27
C LYS A 11 -5.93 8.37 -0.18
N PHE A 12 -5.65 9.53 0.41
CA PHE A 12 -4.73 9.67 1.54
C PHE A 12 -5.39 10.44 2.68
N PHE A 13 -5.29 9.88 3.88
CA PHE A 13 -5.81 10.47 5.11
C PHE A 13 -4.66 11.05 5.93
N ALA A 14 -4.46 12.37 5.83
CA ALA A 14 -3.37 13.08 6.50
C ALA A 14 -3.45 13.04 8.05
N LYS A 15 -4.66 12.99 8.62
CA LYS A 15 -4.87 12.95 10.07
C LYS A 15 -4.30 11.67 10.72
N PRO A 16 -4.70 10.46 10.27
CA PRO A 16 -4.12 9.20 10.78
C PRO A 16 -2.86 8.75 10.04
N MET A 17 -2.42 9.47 8.99
CA MET A 17 -1.37 9.05 8.05
C MET A 17 -1.64 7.67 7.44
N VAL A 18 -2.85 7.48 6.92
CA VAL A 18 -3.28 6.24 6.26
C VAL A 18 -3.43 6.47 4.78
N ALA A 19 -2.79 5.64 3.97
CA ALA A 19 -2.98 5.58 2.53
C ALA A 19 -4.04 4.51 2.22
N ALA A 20 -5.07 4.91 1.48
CA ALA A 20 -6.05 3.97 0.93
C ALA A 20 -5.59 3.57 -0.48
N LEU A 21 -5.37 2.27 -0.61
CA LEU A 21 -4.83 1.60 -1.77
C LEU A 21 -5.95 0.74 -2.37
N GLU A 22 -6.15 0.83 -3.67
CA GLU A 22 -6.95 -0.13 -4.42
C GLU A 22 -5.99 -1.23 -4.85
N LEU A 23 -6.17 -2.43 -4.28
CA LEU A 23 -5.33 -3.57 -4.64
C LEU A 23 -5.74 -4.15 -5.98
N GLU A 24 -4.76 -4.44 -6.83
CA GLU A 24 -4.91 -5.22 -8.05
C GLU A 24 -4.43 -6.67 -7.85
N ASP A 25 -3.62 -6.90 -6.81
CA ASP A 25 -3.04 -8.21 -6.46
C ASP A 25 -3.02 -8.39 -4.93
N SER A 26 -2.68 -9.59 -4.48
CA SER A 26 -2.59 -9.96 -3.08
C SER A 26 -1.46 -9.27 -2.32
N LEU A 27 -1.78 -8.78 -1.11
CA LEU A 27 -0.83 -8.16 -0.18
C LEU A 27 -1.02 -8.72 1.23
N ARG A 28 0.07 -8.92 1.97
CA ARG A 28 0.06 -9.42 3.34
C ARG A 28 0.82 -8.50 4.29
N VAL A 29 0.42 -8.47 5.55
CA VAL A 29 1.17 -7.80 6.62
C VAL A 29 2.57 -8.42 6.72
N GLY A 30 3.59 -7.58 6.82
CA GLY A 30 5.00 -7.98 6.76
C GLY A 30 5.63 -7.89 5.38
N ASP A 31 4.83 -7.80 4.30
CA ASP A 31 5.38 -7.57 2.96
C ASP A 31 6.02 -6.19 2.85
N ARG A 32 7.05 -6.10 2.00
CA ARG A 32 7.69 -4.83 1.67
C ARG A 32 7.01 -4.21 0.45
N ILE A 33 6.50 -3.00 0.62
CA ILE A 33 5.84 -2.23 -0.44
C ILE A 33 6.63 -0.97 -0.77
N HIS A 34 6.59 -0.57 -2.04
CA HIS A 34 7.24 0.59 -2.59
C HIS A 34 6.20 1.50 -3.23
N PHE A 35 6.11 2.72 -2.70
CA PHE A 35 5.28 3.77 -3.24
C PHE A 35 6.09 4.57 -4.25
N LEU A 36 5.60 4.59 -5.50
CA LEU A 36 6.21 5.31 -6.60
C LEU A 36 5.19 6.23 -7.26
N GLY A 37 5.39 7.53 -7.10
CA GLY A 37 4.58 8.60 -7.64
C GLY A 37 5.44 9.64 -8.35
N GLN A 38 4.84 10.80 -8.66
CA GLN A 38 5.59 11.91 -9.27
C GLN A 38 6.59 12.57 -8.31
N THR A 39 6.23 12.67 -7.03
CA THR A 39 7.04 13.30 -5.98
C THR A 39 7.26 12.38 -4.79
N THR A 40 6.84 11.12 -4.91
CA THR A 40 6.79 10.14 -3.84
C THR A 40 7.63 8.96 -4.28
N ASP A 41 8.70 8.67 -3.57
CA ASP A 41 9.55 7.50 -3.86
C ASP A 41 10.09 6.98 -2.53
N PHE A 42 9.43 5.97 -1.97
CA PHE A 42 9.90 5.31 -0.75
C PHE A 42 9.34 3.90 -0.60
N ALA A 43 10.16 3.01 -0.05
CA ALA A 43 9.74 1.68 0.35
C ALA A 43 9.56 1.59 1.86
N GLN A 44 8.54 0.84 2.28
CA GLN A 44 8.26 0.52 3.68
C GLN A 44 7.72 -0.90 3.81
N SER A 45 7.82 -1.47 5.00
CA SER A 45 7.14 -2.72 5.33
C SER A 45 5.72 -2.44 5.81
N VAL A 46 4.78 -3.32 5.49
CA VAL A 46 3.41 -3.23 5.99
C VAL A 46 3.40 -3.66 7.45
N GLU A 47 3.32 -2.70 8.37
CA GLU A 47 3.17 -2.98 9.81
C GLU A 47 1.71 -3.28 10.18
N SER A 48 0.77 -2.57 9.56
CA SER A 48 -0.66 -2.76 9.76
C SER A 48 -1.45 -2.46 8.50
N MET A 49 -2.49 -3.24 8.27
CA MET A 49 -3.45 -3.02 7.20
C MET A 49 -4.89 -3.19 7.69
N GLN A 50 -5.81 -2.49 7.03
CA GLN A 50 -7.24 -2.54 7.32
C GLN A 50 -8.04 -2.60 6.03
N VAL A 51 -9.03 -3.49 5.96
CA VAL A 51 -9.99 -3.59 4.85
C VAL A 51 -11.39 -3.39 5.42
N GLU A 52 -12.14 -2.44 4.87
CA GLU A 52 -13.51 -2.12 5.32
C GLU A 52 -13.65 -1.91 6.85
N MET A 53 -12.68 -1.23 7.47
CA MET A 53 -12.58 -1.01 8.94
C MET A 53 -12.23 -2.25 9.78
N ASN A 54 -11.93 -3.39 9.15
CA ASN A 54 -11.47 -4.60 9.82
C ASN A 54 -9.96 -4.73 9.65
N SER A 55 -9.24 -5.00 10.74
CA SER A 55 -7.82 -5.37 10.65
C SER A 55 -7.71 -6.75 10.02
N VAL A 56 -6.95 -6.84 8.94
CA VAL A 56 -6.73 -8.11 8.21
C VAL A 56 -5.24 -8.37 8.10
N GLU A 57 -4.86 -9.65 8.01
CA GLU A 57 -3.46 -10.03 7.78
C GLU A 57 -3.14 -10.08 6.29
N GLU A 58 -4.14 -10.38 5.45
CA GLU A 58 -4.02 -10.46 4.00
C GLU A 58 -5.21 -9.78 3.32
N ALA A 59 -4.97 -9.26 2.13
CA ALA A 59 -5.97 -8.65 1.28
C ALA A 59 -5.74 -9.07 -0.18
N GLY A 60 -6.82 -9.20 -0.94
CA GLY A 60 -6.79 -9.65 -2.34
C GLY A 60 -6.88 -8.52 -3.34
N GLY A 61 -6.64 -8.83 -4.62
CA GLY A 61 -6.94 -7.93 -5.72
C GLY A 61 -8.43 -7.65 -5.81
N GLY A 62 -8.80 -6.36 -5.85
CA GLY A 62 -10.17 -5.85 -5.79
C GLY A 62 -10.53 -5.21 -4.46
N ASP A 63 -9.75 -5.44 -3.40
CA ASP A 63 -10.02 -4.90 -2.07
C ASP A 63 -9.41 -3.51 -1.87
N ASN A 64 -10.11 -2.69 -1.07
CA ASN A 64 -9.60 -1.40 -0.64
C ASN A 64 -8.89 -1.52 0.70
N VAL A 65 -7.57 -1.39 0.69
CA VAL A 65 -6.73 -1.52 1.88
C VAL A 65 -6.26 -0.16 2.36
N GLY A 66 -6.53 0.13 3.62
CA GLY A 66 -5.88 1.20 4.36
C GLY A 66 -4.57 0.72 4.97
N VAL A 67 -3.45 1.29 4.54
CA VAL A 67 -2.13 1.01 5.12
C VAL A 67 -1.59 2.28 5.77
N LYS A 68 -1.02 2.14 6.96
CA LYS A 68 -0.34 3.26 7.61
C LYS A 68 0.97 3.55 6.86
N VAL A 69 1.20 4.82 6.53
CA VAL A 69 2.38 5.25 5.79
C VAL A 69 3.23 6.20 6.62
N ASN A 70 4.54 6.06 6.50
CA ASN A 70 5.51 6.93 7.18
C ASN A 70 5.72 8.28 6.48
N ALA A 71 5.28 8.37 5.23
CA ALA A 71 5.38 9.58 4.41
C ALA A 71 4.06 9.89 3.72
N ARG A 72 3.91 11.15 3.31
CA ARG A 72 2.73 11.62 2.59
C ARG A 72 2.71 11.01 1.19
N VAL A 73 1.63 10.32 0.86
CA VAL A 73 1.34 9.83 -0.50
C VAL A 73 0.23 10.66 -1.14
N ARG A 74 0.09 10.55 -2.47
CA ARG A 74 -0.92 11.24 -3.26
C ARG A 74 -1.79 10.26 -4.05
N PRO A 75 -3.06 10.61 -4.32
CA PRO A 75 -3.88 9.85 -5.26
C PRO A 75 -3.17 9.74 -6.62
N GLY A 76 -3.10 8.52 -7.16
CA GLY A 76 -2.38 8.17 -8.38
C GLY A 76 -0.97 7.59 -8.15
N ASP A 77 -0.45 7.61 -6.92
CA ASP A 77 0.83 6.96 -6.60
C ASP A 77 0.68 5.45 -6.77
N ARG A 78 1.62 4.81 -7.48
CA ARG A 78 1.62 3.38 -7.75
C ARG A 78 2.28 2.63 -6.61
N VAL A 79 1.78 1.43 -6.33
CA VAL A 79 2.26 0.60 -5.22
C VAL A 79 2.80 -0.70 -5.78
N TYR A 80 4.04 -1.00 -5.42
CA TYR A 80 4.73 -2.21 -5.84
C TYR A 80 5.10 -3.04 -4.62
N LYS A 81 4.89 -4.35 -4.66
CA LYS A 81 5.38 -5.29 -3.66
C LYS A 81 6.72 -5.83 -4.10
N VAL A 82 7.70 -5.77 -3.21
CA VAL A 82 9.02 -6.34 -3.41
C VAL A 82 8.95 -7.80 -2.98
N VAL A 83 8.98 -8.70 -3.96
CA VAL A 83 8.73 -10.14 -3.72
C VAL A 83 10.02 -10.89 -3.40
N SER A 84 11.17 -10.48 -3.96
CA SER A 84 12.46 -11.18 -3.79
C SER A 84 13.67 -10.34 -4.27
N GLU A 85 14.83 -10.51 -3.62
CA GLU A 85 16.15 -10.46 -4.28
C GLU A 85 16.52 -11.85 -4.79
#